data_AF-A0A9D0VC14-F1
#
_entry.id   AF-A0A9D0VC14-F1
#
_cell.length_a   1.000
_cell.length_b   1.000
_cell.length_c   1.000
_cell.angle_alpha   90.00
_cell.angle_beta   90.00
_cell.angle_gamma   90.00
#
_symmetry.space_group_name_H-M   'P 1'
#
loop_
_entity.id
_entity.type
_entity.pdbx_description
1 polymer ?
#
loop_
_entity_poly.entity_id
_entity_poly.type
_entity_poly.pdbx_seq_one_letter_code
_entity_poly.pdbx_strand_id
1 'polypeptide(L)'
;MADPPAPPRSPEPTPPRTGQPTHEPSAAFAPPATPIVVDPGWRRIASFVRTRLVRLLIGVAVWGCWISLVIPGTAWLSLGLGAVVGLVLWLPTTSLLARIVFFPGPVDPRILDASGRPIAPDDHRRRQRVLLAEHLLSSVPLGLCLVWMLLVGGAARVLGLALVLPVGLASVVQQLRAIRGVLLAESKLELALEQDDRALRALRWLVRLPGGRRDLAWQLLAIARHRTGDPMGALDALDRITEVERYEVDRLRREFTAA
;
A
#
# COMPACT_ATOMS: atom_id res chain seq x y z
N MET A 1 -57.84 -9.43 22.67
CA MET A 1 -57.06 -9.13 21.46
C MET A 1 -56.47 -7.75 21.66
N ALA A 2 -55.17 -7.67 21.91
CA ALA A 2 -54.48 -6.39 22.12
C ALA A 2 -53.92 -5.94 20.77
N ASP A 3 -54.13 -4.68 20.42
CA ASP A 3 -53.64 -4.09 19.17
C ASP A 3 -52.10 -4.09 19.11
N PRO A 4 -51.52 -4.36 17.93
CA PRO A 4 -50.07 -4.34 17.77
C PRO A 4 -49.50 -2.91 17.94
N PRO A 5 -48.31 -2.76 18.54
CA PRO A 5 -47.69 -1.46 18.75
C PRO A 5 -47.31 -0.80 17.42
N ALA A 6 -47.56 0.50 17.33
CA ALA A 6 -47.26 1.31 16.15
C ALA A 6 -45.75 1.30 15.80
N PRO A 7 -45.40 1.28 14.51
CA PRO A 7 -44.01 1.27 14.07
C PRO A 7 -43.28 2.57 14.47
N PRO A 8 -41.97 2.52 14.76
CA PRO A 8 -41.18 3.69 15.11
C PRO A 8 -41.17 4.71 13.97
N ARG A 9 -41.44 5.98 14.30
CA ARG A 9 -41.38 7.09 13.35
C ARG A 9 -39.96 7.22 12.81
N SER A 10 -39.83 7.26 11.48
CA SER A 10 -38.57 7.56 10.79
C SER A 10 -38.01 8.90 11.29
N PRO A 11 -36.70 8.98 11.58
CA PRO A 11 -36.09 10.23 12.00
C PRO A 11 -36.28 11.29 10.92
N GLU A 12 -36.78 12.45 11.36
CA GLU A 12 -37.02 13.62 10.53
C GLU A 12 -35.68 14.09 9.94
N PRO A 13 -35.59 14.33 8.62
CA PRO A 13 -34.34 14.73 7.98
C PRO A 13 -33.92 16.10 8.50
N THR A 14 -32.78 16.13 9.18
CA THR A 14 -32.16 17.37 9.67
C THR A 14 -31.95 18.34 8.50
N PRO A 15 -32.46 19.58 8.58
CA PRO A 15 -32.28 20.55 7.50
C PRO A 15 -30.79 20.84 7.28
N PRO A 16 -30.36 21.05 6.01
CA PRO A 16 -28.99 21.34 5.68
C PRO A 16 -28.54 22.63 6.38
N ARG A 17 -27.38 22.55 7.03
CA ARG A 17 -26.76 23.64 7.79
C ARG A 17 -26.38 24.77 6.83
N THR A 18 -27.27 25.75 6.66
CA THR A 18 -27.02 27.00 5.91
C THR A 18 -25.85 27.74 6.55
N GLY A 19 -24.69 27.69 5.90
CA GLY A 19 -23.47 28.32 6.39
C GLY A 19 -22.18 27.55 6.11
N GLN A 20 -22.25 26.35 5.51
CA GLN A 20 -21.04 25.72 5.00
C GLN A 20 -20.62 26.48 3.72
N PRO A 21 -19.46 27.17 3.70
CA PRO A 21 -18.99 27.82 2.50
C PRO A 21 -18.86 26.73 1.43
N THR A 22 -19.56 26.92 0.31
CA THR A 22 -19.27 26.23 -0.93
C THR A 22 -17.88 26.69 -1.35
N HIS A 23 -16.83 26.07 -0.80
CA HIS A 23 -15.55 26.06 -1.46
C HIS A 23 -15.80 25.37 -2.81
N GLU A 24 -15.96 26.17 -3.87
CA GLU A 24 -15.59 25.69 -5.19
C GLU A 24 -14.18 25.13 -5.02
N PRO A 25 -13.95 23.83 -5.23
CA PRO A 25 -12.61 23.27 -5.16
C PRO A 25 -11.82 23.99 -6.23
N SER A 26 -10.98 24.93 -5.79
CA SER A 26 -10.16 25.73 -6.67
C SER A 26 -9.40 24.78 -7.58
N ALA A 27 -9.73 24.81 -8.87
CA ALA A 27 -9.12 23.96 -9.89
C ALA A 27 -7.58 24.13 -9.93
N ALA A 28 -7.07 25.21 -9.33
CA ALA A 28 -5.65 25.49 -9.14
C ALA A 28 -4.94 24.56 -8.14
N PHE A 29 -5.66 23.89 -7.23
CA PHE A 29 -5.06 23.06 -6.18
C PHE A 29 -5.39 21.56 -6.28
N ALA A 30 -5.94 21.12 -7.41
CA ALA A 30 -6.02 19.70 -7.68
C ALA A 30 -4.60 19.11 -7.62
N PRO A 31 -4.35 18.00 -6.89
CA PRO A 31 -3.04 17.35 -6.90
C PRO A 31 -2.62 17.16 -8.35
N PRO A 32 -1.31 17.22 -8.67
CA PRO A 32 -0.83 17.19 -10.05
C PRO A 32 -1.62 16.12 -10.80
N ALA A 33 -2.20 16.52 -11.93
CA ALA A 33 -2.94 15.67 -12.85
C ALA A 33 -2.00 14.67 -13.53
N THR A 34 -1.08 14.08 -12.76
CA THR A 34 -0.58 12.74 -12.96
C THR A 34 -1.73 11.81 -12.59
N PRO A 35 -2.53 11.38 -13.58
CA PRO A 35 -3.45 10.27 -13.40
C PRO A 35 -2.73 9.19 -12.59
N ILE A 36 -3.31 8.72 -11.49
CA ILE A 36 -2.73 7.58 -10.77
C ILE A 36 -2.84 6.41 -11.74
N VAL A 37 -1.75 6.08 -12.42
CA VAL A 37 -1.67 4.98 -13.39
C VAL A 37 -1.91 3.67 -12.70
N VAL A 38 -3.18 3.29 -12.61
CA VAL A 38 -3.64 1.96 -12.31
C VAL A 38 -3.74 1.23 -13.63
N ASP A 39 -2.61 0.61 -14.03
CA ASP A 39 -2.45 -0.29 -15.17
C ASP A 39 -3.68 -1.23 -15.32
N PRO A 40 -4.16 -1.51 -16.55
CA PRO A 40 -5.39 -2.25 -16.80
C PRO A 40 -5.42 -3.57 -16.05
N GLY A 41 -6.54 -3.79 -15.36
CA GLY A 41 -6.72 -4.79 -14.30
C GLY A 41 -6.16 -6.17 -14.62
N TRP A 42 -6.28 -6.65 -15.86
CA TRP A 42 -5.83 -8.01 -16.19
C TRP A 42 -4.32 -8.20 -16.24
N ARG A 43 -3.55 -7.26 -16.79
CA ARG A 43 -2.08 -7.38 -16.85
C ARG A 43 -1.47 -7.30 -15.45
N ARG A 44 -2.07 -6.50 -14.56
CA ARG A 44 -1.69 -6.45 -13.15
C ARG A 44 -2.04 -7.72 -12.41
N ILE A 45 -3.24 -8.28 -12.60
CA ILE A 45 -3.59 -9.53 -11.92
C ILE A 45 -2.75 -10.68 -12.48
N ALA A 46 -2.43 -10.71 -13.77
CA ALA A 46 -1.55 -11.73 -14.36
C ALA A 46 -0.11 -11.60 -13.86
N SER A 47 0.48 -10.39 -13.86
CA SER A 47 1.81 -10.17 -13.30
C SER A 47 1.86 -10.46 -11.81
N PHE A 48 0.78 -10.15 -11.10
CA PHE A 48 0.58 -10.45 -9.69
C PHE A 48 0.49 -11.96 -9.41
N VAL A 49 -0.37 -12.70 -10.13
CA VAL A 49 -0.48 -14.16 -10.02
C VAL A 49 0.87 -14.81 -10.37
N ARG A 50 1.57 -14.30 -11.39
CA ARG A 50 2.91 -14.78 -11.75
C ARG A 50 3.91 -14.56 -10.62
N THR A 51 4.03 -13.35 -10.09
CA THR A 51 4.94 -13.05 -8.97
C THR A 51 4.59 -13.89 -7.73
N ARG A 52 3.30 -14.13 -7.50
CA ARG A 52 2.77 -14.99 -6.43
C ARG A 52 3.20 -16.44 -6.60
N LEU A 53 3.01 -17.01 -7.79
CA LEU A 53 3.39 -18.38 -8.11
C LEU A 53 4.90 -18.56 -7.99
N VAL A 54 5.69 -17.61 -8.50
CA VAL A 54 7.15 -17.62 -8.39
C VAL A 54 7.62 -17.58 -6.94
N ARG A 55 7.08 -16.68 -6.11
CA ARG A 55 7.46 -16.61 -4.68
C ARG A 55 7.08 -17.87 -3.91
N LEU A 56 5.92 -18.46 -4.20
CA LEU A 56 5.47 -19.69 -3.57
C LEU A 56 6.37 -20.87 -3.98
N LEU A 57 6.67 -21.00 -5.28
CA LEU A 57 7.57 -22.03 -5.78
C LEU A 57 8.98 -21.90 -5.19
N ILE A 58 9.53 -20.68 -5.13
CA ILE A 58 10.85 -20.44 -4.52
C ILE A 58 10.82 -20.78 -3.03
N GLY A 59 9.81 -20.30 -2.29
CA GLY A 59 9.69 -20.58 -0.86
C GLY A 59 9.59 -22.07 -0.56
N VAL A 60 8.73 -22.79 -1.28
CA VAL A 60 8.56 -24.25 -1.15
C VAL A 60 9.82 -24.99 -1.57
N ALA A 61 10.46 -24.63 -2.69
CA ALA A 61 11.67 -25.27 -3.17
C ALA A 61 12.86 -25.06 -2.21
N VAL A 62 13.04 -23.85 -1.69
CA VAL A 62 14.07 -23.54 -0.69
C VAL A 62 13.82 -24.34 0.58
N TRP A 63 12.57 -24.39 1.06
CA TRP A 63 12.18 -25.16 2.24
C TRP A 63 12.44 -26.66 2.07
N GLY A 64 11.99 -27.25 0.96
CA GLY A 64 12.16 -28.67 0.67
C GLY A 64 13.62 -29.06 0.47
N CYS A 65 14.40 -28.26 -0.27
CA CYS A 65 15.83 -28.49 -0.47
C CYS A 65 16.58 -28.45 0.88
N TRP A 66 16.26 -27.49 1.74
CA TRP A 66 16.91 -27.37 3.05
C TRP A 66 16.55 -28.47 4.04
N ILE A 67 15.27 -28.84 4.15
CA ILE A 67 14.89 -29.94 5.05
C ILE A 67 15.51 -31.26 4.60
N SER A 68 15.64 -31.46 3.29
CA SER A 68 16.30 -32.64 2.72
C SER A 68 17.78 -32.75 3.10
N LEU A 69 18.46 -31.61 3.31
CA LEU A 69 19.85 -31.57 3.79
C LEU A 69 19.97 -31.97 5.26
N VAL A 70 18.95 -31.70 6.08
CA VAL A 70 18.97 -31.96 7.53
C VAL A 70 18.45 -33.37 7.85
N ILE A 71 17.40 -33.82 7.16
CA ILE A 71 16.77 -35.11 7.38
C ILE A 71 16.59 -35.81 6.02
N PRO A 72 17.57 -36.65 5.61
CA PRO A 72 17.51 -37.39 4.37
C PRO A 72 16.22 -38.22 4.29
N GLY A 73 15.55 -38.20 3.14
CA GLY A 73 14.31 -38.96 2.89
C GLY A 73 13.00 -38.23 3.24
N THR A 74 13.04 -37.05 3.86
CA THR A 74 11.83 -36.25 4.17
C THR A 74 11.48 -35.17 3.15
N ALA A 75 12.19 -35.15 2.01
CA ALA A 75 12.04 -34.15 0.95
C ALA A 75 10.60 -33.97 0.49
N TRP A 76 9.90 -35.08 0.21
CA TRP A 76 8.54 -35.04 -0.32
C TRP A 76 7.52 -34.58 0.71
N LEU A 77 7.64 -35.03 1.96
CA LEU A 77 6.75 -34.62 3.05
C LEU A 77 6.91 -33.13 3.39
N SER A 78 8.15 -32.64 3.39
CA SER A 78 8.44 -31.23 3.67
C SER A 78 7.99 -30.29 2.55
N LEU A 79 8.15 -30.69 1.28
CA LEU A 79 7.59 -29.97 0.14
C LEU A 79 6.07 -29.90 0.20
N GLY A 80 5.41 -31.03 0.48
CA GLY A 80 3.95 -31.09 0.63
C GLY A 80 3.45 -30.19 1.75
N LEU A 81 4.05 -30.28 2.93
CA LEU A 81 3.67 -29.44 4.08
C LEU A 81 3.92 -27.95 3.81
N GLY A 82 5.07 -27.60 3.21
CA GLY A 82 5.40 -26.23 2.83
C GLY A 82 4.39 -25.65 1.83
N ALA A 83 3.96 -26.45 0.85
CA ALA A 83 2.93 -26.06 -0.11
C ALA A 83 1.57 -25.83 0.57
N VAL A 84 1.14 -26.70 1.49
CA VAL A 84 -0.12 -26.54 2.24
C VAL A 84 -0.09 -25.30 3.12
N VAL A 85 0.98 -25.10 3.89
CA VAL A 85 1.14 -23.90 4.74
C VAL A 85 1.15 -22.63 3.89
N GLY A 86 1.86 -22.65 2.77
CA GLY A 86 1.84 -21.58 1.78
C GLY A 86 0.44 -21.30 1.24
N LEU A 87 -0.33 -22.33 0.89
CA LEU A 87 -1.69 -22.16 0.38
C LEU A 87 -2.63 -21.55 1.45
N VAL A 88 -2.58 -22.06 2.68
CA VAL A 88 -3.44 -21.63 3.80
C VAL A 88 -3.16 -20.18 4.20
N LEU A 89 -1.89 -19.80 4.30
CA LEU A 89 -1.50 -18.42 4.62
C LEU A 89 -1.96 -17.42 3.56
N TRP A 90 -2.10 -17.86 2.31
CA TRP A 90 -2.37 -16.98 1.17
C TRP A 90 -3.85 -17.00 0.74
N LEU A 91 -4.67 -17.93 1.23
CA LEU A 91 -6.10 -18.00 0.90
C LEU A 91 -6.87 -16.72 1.28
N PRO A 92 -6.69 -16.14 2.50
CA PRO A 92 -7.44 -14.95 2.91
C PRO A 92 -7.15 -13.73 2.05
N THR A 93 -5.90 -13.54 1.62
CA THR A 93 -5.54 -12.40 0.77
C THR A 93 -6.04 -12.59 -0.66
N THR A 94 -6.02 -13.83 -1.16
CA THR A 94 -6.60 -14.17 -2.48
C THR A 94 -8.10 -13.89 -2.50
N SER A 95 -8.82 -14.32 -1.46
CA SER A 95 -10.28 -14.16 -1.41
C SER A 95 -10.68 -12.70 -1.29
N LEU A 96 -9.95 -11.89 -0.52
CA LEU A 96 -10.17 -10.45 -0.44
C LEU A 96 -9.91 -9.75 -1.79
N LEU A 97 -8.85 -10.13 -2.49
CA LEU A 97 -8.54 -9.59 -3.82
C LEU A 97 -9.61 -9.98 -4.85
N ALA A 98 -10.04 -11.24 -4.84
CA ALA A 98 -11.13 -11.71 -5.68
C ALA A 98 -12.41 -10.91 -5.40
N ARG A 99 -12.74 -10.70 -4.12
CA ARG A 99 -13.88 -9.87 -3.73
C ARG A 99 -13.79 -8.46 -4.30
N ILE A 100 -12.62 -7.81 -4.20
CA ILE A 100 -12.42 -6.44 -4.72
C ILE A 100 -12.56 -6.40 -6.25
N VAL A 101 -12.08 -7.43 -6.96
CA VAL A 101 -12.12 -7.49 -8.43
C VAL A 101 -13.53 -7.80 -8.96
N PHE A 102 -14.23 -8.74 -8.33
CA PHE A 102 -15.53 -9.21 -8.82
C PHE A 102 -16.73 -8.48 -8.22
N PHE A 103 -16.58 -7.88 -7.02
CA PHE A 103 -17.64 -7.18 -6.30
C PHE A 103 -17.14 -5.83 -5.80
N PRO A 104 -16.85 -4.88 -6.71
CA PRO A 104 -16.42 -3.56 -6.32
C PRO A 104 -17.52 -2.83 -5.54
N GLY A 105 -17.11 -2.02 -4.58
CA GLY A 105 -17.95 -1.13 -3.80
C GLY A 105 -18.43 0.10 -4.60
N PRO A 106 -19.18 0.99 -3.93
CA PRO A 106 -19.68 2.22 -4.54
C PRO A 106 -18.52 3.11 -4.97
N VAL A 107 -18.63 3.61 -6.20
CA VAL A 107 -17.58 4.38 -6.85
C VAL A 107 -17.77 5.88 -6.59
N ASP A 108 -16.69 6.61 -6.33
CA ASP A 108 -16.73 8.07 -6.18
C ASP A 108 -16.33 8.74 -7.52
N PRO A 109 -17.22 9.54 -8.15
CA PRO A 109 -16.92 10.21 -9.42
C PRO A 109 -15.81 11.25 -9.32
N ARG A 110 -15.47 11.72 -8.12
CA ARG A 110 -14.40 12.70 -7.89
C ARG A 110 -13.00 12.06 -7.94
N ILE A 111 -12.92 10.74 -7.78
CA ILE A 111 -11.65 10.02 -7.68
C ILE A 111 -11.49 9.16 -8.93
N LEU A 112 -10.68 9.64 -9.87
CA LEU A 112 -10.44 8.94 -11.12
C LEU A 112 -9.12 8.16 -11.09
N ASP A 113 -9.11 6.98 -11.70
CA ASP A 113 -7.89 6.28 -12.06
C ASP A 113 -7.24 6.93 -13.28
N ALA A 114 -6.09 6.41 -13.71
CA ALA A 114 -5.44 6.96 -14.88
C ALA A 114 -6.11 6.78 -16.21
N SER A 115 -7.01 5.81 -16.30
CA SER A 115 -7.86 5.68 -17.47
C SER A 115 -9.04 6.65 -17.42
N GLY A 116 -9.09 7.54 -16.42
CA GLY A 116 -10.18 8.47 -16.19
C GLY A 116 -11.43 7.79 -15.62
N ARG A 117 -11.32 6.55 -15.12
CA ARG A 117 -12.45 5.82 -14.58
C ARG A 117 -12.60 6.08 -13.09
N PRO A 118 -13.82 6.32 -12.60
CA PRO A 118 -14.03 6.56 -11.19
C PRO A 118 -13.69 5.30 -10.38
N ILE A 119 -13.16 5.48 -9.16
CA ILE A 119 -12.70 4.38 -8.28
C ILE A 119 -13.48 4.42 -6.96
N ALA A 120 -13.78 3.25 -6.40
CA ALA A 120 -14.23 3.11 -5.03
C ALA A 120 -13.03 3.31 -4.06
N PRO A 121 -13.00 4.38 -3.23
CA PRO A 121 -11.87 4.68 -2.36
C PRO A 121 -11.61 3.57 -1.32
N ASP A 122 -12.66 2.94 -0.81
CA ASP A 122 -12.54 1.84 0.16
C ASP A 122 -11.94 0.58 -0.48
N ASP A 123 -12.27 0.28 -1.73
CA ASP A 123 -11.65 -0.83 -2.46
C ASP A 123 -10.19 -0.56 -2.75
N HIS A 124 -9.84 0.69 -3.05
CA HIS A 124 -8.46 1.09 -3.22
C HIS A 124 -7.65 0.87 -1.93
N ARG A 125 -8.17 1.31 -0.78
CA ARG A 125 -7.57 1.07 0.54
C ARG A 125 -7.47 -0.41 0.87
N ARG A 126 -8.54 -1.18 0.67
CA ARG A 126 -8.54 -2.64 0.89
C ARG A 126 -7.50 -3.33 0.00
N ARG A 127 -7.43 -2.97 -1.28
CA ARG A 127 -6.46 -3.52 -2.23
C ARG A 127 -5.03 -3.24 -1.78
N GLN A 128 -4.74 -2.02 -1.35
CA GLN A 128 -3.43 -1.66 -0.82
C GLN A 128 -3.07 -2.45 0.44
N ARG A 129 -4.00 -2.59 1.40
CA ARG A 129 -3.80 -3.39 2.62
C ARG A 129 -3.59 -4.87 2.31
N VAL A 130 -4.32 -5.42 1.34
CA VAL A 130 -4.13 -6.80 0.88
C VAL A 130 -2.74 -6.96 0.28
N LEU A 131 -2.31 -6.05 -0.61
CA LEU A 131 -0.97 -6.09 -1.19
C LEU A 131 0.13 -5.99 -0.12
N LEU A 132 -0.07 -5.16 0.90
CA LEU A 132 0.83 -5.04 2.05
C LEU A 132 0.89 -6.36 2.85
N ALA A 133 -0.27 -6.90 3.23
CA ALA A 133 -0.39 -8.15 3.96
C ALA A 133 0.29 -9.29 3.21
N GLU A 134 0.14 -9.35 1.88
CA GLU A 134 0.80 -10.35 1.06
C GLU A 134 2.32 -10.18 1.02
N HIS A 135 2.82 -8.95 0.96
CA HIS A 135 4.25 -8.71 1.05
C HIS A 135 4.81 -9.20 2.40
N LEU A 136 4.09 -8.95 3.49
CA LEU A 136 4.46 -9.41 4.84
C LEU A 136 4.38 -10.94 4.97
N LEU A 137 3.28 -11.55 4.50
CA LEU A 137 3.11 -13.01 4.52
C LEU A 137 4.16 -13.71 3.65
N SER A 138 4.60 -13.09 2.57
CA SER A 138 5.64 -13.66 1.69
C SER A 138 7.03 -13.72 2.33
N SER A 139 7.30 -12.96 3.41
CA SER A 139 8.56 -13.09 4.16
C SER A 139 8.48 -14.05 5.34
N VAL A 140 7.29 -14.51 5.73
CA VAL A 140 7.14 -15.44 6.86
C VAL A 140 7.99 -16.70 6.68
N PRO A 141 8.05 -17.35 5.50
CA PRO A 141 8.92 -18.50 5.30
C PRO A 141 10.40 -18.18 5.50
N LEU A 142 10.86 -17.01 5.06
CA LEU A 142 12.25 -16.58 5.26
C LEU A 142 12.55 -16.34 6.74
N GLY A 143 11.62 -15.70 7.47
CA GLY A 143 11.74 -15.51 8.92
C GLY A 143 11.79 -16.84 9.67
N LEU A 144 10.92 -17.79 9.32
CA LEU A 144 10.93 -19.14 9.89
C LEU A 144 12.23 -19.87 9.58
N CYS A 145 12.75 -19.80 8.34
CA CYS A 145 14.06 -20.36 7.99
C CYS A 145 15.19 -19.75 8.83
N LEU A 146 15.17 -18.43 9.03
CA LEU A 146 16.20 -17.75 9.82
C LEU A 146 16.16 -18.15 11.30
N VAL A 147 14.97 -18.21 11.90
CA VAL A 147 14.78 -18.72 13.27
C VAL A 147 15.28 -20.16 13.38
N TRP A 148 14.91 -21.02 12.45
CA TRP A 148 15.36 -22.40 12.42
C TRP A 148 16.88 -22.52 12.30
N MET A 149 17.52 -21.71 11.46
CA MET A 149 18.98 -21.69 11.31
C MET A 149 19.71 -21.24 12.57
N LEU A 150 19.10 -20.40 13.39
CA LEU A 150 19.66 -20.02 14.68
C LEU A 150 19.59 -21.19 15.69
N LEU A 151 18.64 -22.10 15.52
CA LEU A 151 18.47 -23.29 16.36
C LEU A 151 19.37 -24.46 15.93
N VAL A 152 19.66 -24.62 14.64
CA VAL A 152 20.55 -25.66 14.13
C VAL A 152 22.01 -25.23 14.31
N GLY A 153 22.81 -26.03 15.03
CA GLY A 153 24.24 -25.78 15.24
C GLY A 153 25.14 -26.25 14.08
N GLY A 154 26.42 -25.87 14.13
CA GLY A 154 27.48 -26.43 13.27
C GLY A 154 27.72 -25.71 11.94
N ALA A 155 28.48 -26.35 11.03
CA ALA A 155 28.91 -25.77 9.76
C ALA A 155 27.75 -25.42 8.81
N ALA A 156 26.62 -26.14 8.91
CA ALA A 156 25.40 -25.84 8.17
C ALA A 156 24.80 -24.46 8.52
N ARG A 157 25.01 -23.99 9.77
CA ARG A 157 24.56 -22.67 10.21
C ARG A 157 25.30 -21.54 9.51
N VAL A 158 26.61 -21.67 9.30
CA VAL A 158 27.44 -20.62 8.70
C VAL A 158 27.08 -20.45 7.22
N LEU A 159 27.01 -21.57 6.48
CA LEU A 159 26.56 -21.58 5.08
C LEU A 159 25.12 -21.10 4.94
N GLY A 160 24.24 -21.54 5.84
CA GLY A 160 22.85 -21.11 5.89
C GLY A 160 22.70 -19.61 6.09
N LEU A 161 23.35 -19.04 7.10
CA LEU A 161 23.33 -17.61 7.37
C LEU A 161 23.93 -16.80 6.22
N ALA A 162 25.03 -17.27 5.62
CA ALA A 162 25.65 -16.60 4.48
C ALA A 162 24.71 -16.48 3.27
N LEU A 163 23.80 -17.44 3.07
CA LEU A 163 22.81 -17.43 1.98
C LEU A 163 21.51 -16.72 2.37
N VAL A 164 20.97 -16.99 3.56
CA VAL A 164 19.65 -16.50 3.97
C VAL A 164 19.68 -15.04 4.39
N LEU A 165 20.78 -14.56 5.00
CA LEU A 165 20.88 -13.18 5.47
C LEU A 165 20.83 -12.14 4.34
N PRO A 166 21.56 -12.26 3.22
CA PRO A 166 21.45 -11.30 2.11
C PRO A 166 20.08 -11.35 1.43
N VAL A 167 19.49 -12.54 1.28
CA VAL A 167 18.13 -12.69 0.72
C VAL A 167 17.09 -12.09 1.66
N GLY A 168 17.23 -12.31 2.97
CA GLY A 168 16.38 -11.73 4.00
C GLY A 168 16.48 -10.21 4.03
N LEU A 169 17.68 -9.66 3.99
CA LEU A 169 17.91 -8.21 3.94
C LEU A 169 17.31 -7.59 2.67
N ALA A 170 17.54 -8.20 1.51
CA ALA A 170 16.93 -7.77 0.25
C ALA A 170 15.39 -7.82 0.32
N SER A 171 14.83 -8.84 0.95
CA SER A 171 13.39 -8.97 1.19
C SER A 171 12.85 -7.85 2.08
N VAL A 172 13.52 -7.54 3.20
CA VAL A 172 13.13 -6.44 4.11
C VAL A 172 13.21 -5.09 3.39
N VAL A 173 14.27 -4.83 2.62
CA VAL A 173 14.39 -3.60 1.83
C VAL A 173 13.27 -3.52 0.79
N GLN A 174 12.94 -4.63 0.12
CA GLN A 174 11.82 -4.68 -0.82
C GLN A 174 10.48 -4.43 -0.13
N GLN A 175 10.26 -4.99 1.06
CA GLN A 175 9.06 -4.76 1.85
C GLN A 175 8.93 -3.29 2.23
N LEU A 176 9.98 -2.68 2.80
CA LEU A 176 9.97 -1.27 3.16
C LEU A 176 9.63 -0.38 1.96
N ARG A 177 10.16 -0.68 0.77
CA ARG A 177 9.79 0.02 -0.48
C ARG A 177 8.30 -0.16 -0.82
N ALA A 178 7.75 -1.36 -0.66
CA ALA A 178 6.34 -1.63 -0.89
C ALA A 178 5.44 -0.92 0.13
N ILE A 179 5.76 -0.97 1.43
CA ILE A 179 5.04 -0.25 2.50
C ILE A 179 5.01 1.24 2.18
N ARG A 180 6.16 1.81 1.84
CA ARG A 180 6.29 3.22 1.48
C ARG A 180 5.43 3.58 0.27
N GLY A 181 5.43 2.75 -0.76
CA GLY A 181 4.60 2.93 -1.95
C GLY A 181 3.10 2.92 -1.64
N VAL A 182 2.66 2.02 -0.76
CA VAL A 182 1.28 1.97 -0.27
C VAL A 182 0.92 3.22 0.52
N LEU A 183 1.73 3.59 1.51
CA LEU A 183 1.47 4.78 2.34
C LEU A 183 1.44 6.06 1.51
N LEU A 184 2.31 6.20 0.51
CA LEU A 184 2.27 7.34 -0.41
C LEU A 184 0.96 7.40 -1.21
N ALA A 185 0.49 6.25 -1.69
CA ALA A 185 -0.75 6.18 -2.43
C ALA A 185 -1.97 6.43 -1.53
N GLU A 186 -1.94 5.98 -0.26
CA GLU A 186 -2.96 6.30 0.74
C GLU A 186 -2.97 7.81 1.05
N SER A 187 -1.82 8.45 1.27
CA SER A 187 -1.72 9.90 1.46
C SER A 187 -2.23 10.70 0.24
N LYS A 188 -1.94 10.25 -0.99
CA LYS A 188 -2.49 10.88 -2.20
C LYS A 188 -4.01 10.76 -2.25
N LEU A 189 -4.57 9.62 -1.86
CA LEU A 189 -6.01 9.42 -1.77
C LEU A 189 -6.64 10.28 -0.68
N GLU A 190 -6.00 10.40 0.49
CA GLU A 190 -6.47 11.25 1.58
C GLU A 190 -6.49 12.73 1.19
N LEU A 191 -5.47 13.21 0.47
CA LEU A 191 -5.46 14.56 -0.11
C LEU A 191 -6.57 14.75 -1.15
N ALA A 192 -6.86 13.74 -1.97
CA ALA A 192 -7.98 13.81 -2.91
C ALA A 192 -9.36 13.83 -2.21
N LEU A 193 -9.44 13.24 -1.02
CA LEU A 193 -10.62 13.23 -0.16
C LEU A 193 -10.71 14.43 0.80
N GLU A 194 -9.84 15.43 0.66
CA GLU A 194 -9.77 16.62 1.54
C GLU A 194 -9.53 16.26 3.02
N GLN A 195 -8.85 15.14 3.29
CA GLN A 195 -8.48 14.68 4.64
C GLN A 195 -7.04 15.09 4.99
N ASP A 196 -6.75 16.39 4.86
CA ASP A 196 -5.38 16.92 4.87
C ASP A 196 -4.61 16.62 6.19
N ASP A 197 -5.29 16.60 7.34
CA ASP A 197 -4.67 16.29 8.64
C ASP A 197 -4.14 14.85 8.75
N ARG A 198 -4.83 13.89 8.12
CA ARG A 198 -4.39 12.49 8.10
C ARG A 198 -3.20 12.35 7.16
N ALA A 199 -3.29 12.96 5.98
CA ALA A 199 -2.23 12.97 4.99
C ALA A 199 -0.95 13.61 5.57
N LEU A 200 -1.06 14.75 6.27
CA LEU A 200 0.07 15.43 6.90
C LEU A 200 0.77 14.58 7.96
N ARG A 201 0.04 13.81 8.76
CA ARG A 201 0.65 12.92 9.77
C ARG A 201 1.41 11.78 9.10
N ALA A 202 0.81 11.15 8.11
CA ALA A 202 1.44 10.07 7.35
C ALA A 202 2.69 10.57 6.60
N LEU A 203 2.58 11.68 5.86
CA LEU A 203 3.66 12.24 5.06
C LEU A 203 4.84 12.69 5.91
N ARG A 204 4.60 13.35 7.06
CA ARG A 204 5.66 13.75 8.01
C ARG A 204 6.50 12.56 8.49
N TRP A 205 5.87 11.41 8.70
CA TRP A 205 6.59 10.19 9.05
C TRP A 205 7.38 9.65 7.84
N LEU A 206 6.75 9.67 6.66
CA LEU A 206 7.29 9.09 5.43
C LEU A 206 8.53 9.83 4.89
N VAL A 207 8.60 11.16 4.98
CA VAL A 207 9.79 11.94 4.57
C VAL A 207 11.01 11.76 5.47
N ARG A 208 10.83 11.25 6.70
CA ARG A 208 11.94 10.91 7.61
C ARG A 208 12.64 9.61 7.22
N LEU A 209 11.95 8.73 6.49
CA LEU A 209 12.53 7.46 6.07
C LEU A 209 13.44 7.65 4.84
N PRO A 210 14.66 7.07 4.83
CA PRO A 210 15.50 7.04 3.63
C PRO A 210 14.89 6.14 2.54
N GLY A 211 15.14 6.44 1.26
CA GLY A 211 14.75 5.58 0.13
C GLY A 211 14.16 6.31 -1.07
N GLY A 212 13.92 5.55 -2.16
CA GLY A 212 13.37 6.07 -3.41
C GLY A 212 11.95 6.62 -3.27
N ARG A 213 11.60 7.59 -4.12
CA ARG A 213 10.35 8.39 -4.08
C ARG A 213 10.21 9.32 -2.87
N ARG A 214 11.33 9.72 -2.27
CA ARG A 214 11.34 10.74 -1.22
C ARG A 214 10.78 12.07 -1.71
N ASP A 215 11.06 12.41 -2.95
CA ASP A 215 10.64 13.67 -3.53
C ASP A 215 9.14 13.76 -3.76
N LEU A 216 8.51 12.67 -4.20
CA LEU A 216 7.05 12.59 -4.27
C LEU A 216 6.43 12.79 -2.87
N ALA A 217 7.06 12.24 -1.83
CA ALA A 217 6.61 12.46 -0.46
C ALA A 217 6.71 13.94 -0.04
N TRP A 218 7.80 14.61 -0.40
CA TRP A 218 7.99 16.04 -0.17
C TRP A 218 7.01 16.90 -0.96
N GLN A 219 6.75 16.57 -2.23
CA GLN A 219 5.76 17.25 -3.07
C GLN A 219 4.35 17.15 -2.48
N LEU A 220 3.92 15.94 -2.08
CA LEU A 220 2.63 15.74 -1.42
C LEU A 220 2.56 16.47 -0.07
N LEU A 221 3.66 16.50 0.69
CA LEU A 221 3.72 17.24 1.95
C LEU A 221 3.57 18.75 1.73
N ALA A 222 4.20 19.29 0.68
CA ALA A 222 4.10 20.70 0.32
C ALA A 222 2.65 21.08 -0.01
N ILE A 223 1.99 20.29 -0.85
CA ILE A 223 0.56 20.48 -1.19
C ILE A 223 -0.30 20.46 0.07
N ALA A 224 -0.11 19.45 0.92
CA ALA A 224 -0.87 19.29 2.15
C ALA A 224 -0.70 20.50 3.09
N ARG A 225 0.54 20.98 3.27
CA ARG A 225 0.85 22.13 4.12
C ARG A 225 0.21 23.42 3.60
N HIS A 226 0.32 23.65 2.29
CA HIS A 226 -0.28 24.83 1.67
C HIS A 226 -1.80 24.87 1.88
N ARG A 227 -2.49 23.74 1.67
CA ARG A 227 -3.95 23.62 1.90
C ARG A 227 -4.35 23.86 3.35
N THR A 228 -3.53 23.43 4.30
CA THR A 228 -3.76 23.67 5.74
C THR A 228 -3.36 25.06 6.21
N GLY A 229 -2.90 25.96 5.32
CA GLY A 229 -2.54 27.34 5.66
C GLY A 229 -1.10 27.53 6.15
N ASP A 230 -0.18 26.62 5.85
CA ASP A 230 1.26 26.74 6.11
C ASP A 230 2.06 26.90 4.79
N PRO A 231 2.01 28.09 4.15
CA PRO A 231 2.66 28.31 2.85
C PRO A 231 4.20 28.31 2.95
N MET A 232 4.76 28.82 4.05
CA MET A 232 6.22 28.80 4.27
C MET A 232 6.72 27.37 4.44
N GLY A 233 6.04 26.55 5.25
CA GLY A 233 6.38 25.14 5.39
C GLY A 233 6.17 24.34 4.10
N ALA A 234 5.29 24.80 3.19
CA ALA A 234 5.14 24.20 1.86
C ALA A 234 6.34 24.48 0.96
N LEU A 235 6.83 25.73 0.93
CA LEU A 235 8.03 26.11 0.18
C LEU A 235 9.28 25.39 0.71
N ASP A 236 9.45 25.32 2.03
CA ASP A 236 10.53 24.56 2.67
C ASP A 236 10.52 23.07 2.29
N ALA A 237 9.33 22.50 2.06
CA ALA A 237 9.18 21.12 1.63
C ALA A 237 9.57 20.95 0.14
N LEU A 238 9.25 21.91 -0.72
CA LEU A 238 9.67 21.91 -2.13
C LEU A 238 11.19 22.04 -2.26
N ASP A 239 11.83 22.85 -1.43
CA ASP A 239 13.29 23.07 -1.46
C ASP A 239 14.10 21.82 -1.11
N ARG A 240 13.47 20.83 -0.49
CA ARG A 240 14.07 19.53 -0.16
C ARG A 240 13.97 18.49 -1.27
N ILE A 241 13.32 18.83 -2.39
CA ILE A 241 13.18 17.96 -3.56
C ILE A 241 14.46 18.06 -4.41
N THR A 242 15.11 16.92 -4.69
CA THR A 242 16.42 16.90 -5.36
C THR A 242 16.39 16.35 -6.79
N GLU A 243 15.43 15.48 -7.14
CA GLU A 243 15.43 14.66 -8.37
C GLU A 243 14.15 14.77 -9.23
N VAL A 244 13.06 15.38 -8.77
CA VAL A 244 11.82 15.50 -9.58
C VAL A 244 12.03 16.42 -10.78
N GLU A 245 11.29 16.15 -11.86
CA GLU A 245 11.12 17.03 -13.02
C GLU A 245 10.92 18.47 -12.55
N ARG A 246 12.00 19.28 -12.64
CA ARG A 246 12.05 20.66 -12.13
C ARG A 246 10.83 21.49 -12.53
N TYR A 247 10.25 21.17 -13.69
CA TYR A 247 9.03 21.77 -14.20
C TYR A 247 7.82 21.70 -13.23
N GLU A 248 7.52 20.56 -12.61
CA GLU A 248 6.38 20.46 -11.69
C GLU A 248 6.64 21.23 -10.39
N VAL A 249 7.87 21.19 -9.88
CA VAL A 249 8.27 21.91 -8.67
C VAL A 249 8.21 23.43 -8.91
N ASP A 250 8.73 23.90 -10.04
CA ASP A 250 8.72 25.32 -10.42
C ASP A 250 7.30 25.83 -10.69
N ARG A 251 6.41 24.97 -11.22
CA ARG A 251 4.99 25.27 -11.34
C ARG A 251 4.35 25.45 -9.96
N LEU A 252 4.48 24.46 -9.06
CA LEU A 252 3.90 24.52 -7.71
C LEU A 252 4.44 25.70 -6.91
N ARG A 253 5.73 26.00 -7.04
CA ARG A 253 6.35 27.14 -6.36
C ARG A 253 5.73 28.46 -6.79
N ARG A 254 5.52 28.67 -8.10
CA ARG A 254 4.84 29.86 -8.62
C ARG A 254 3.40 29.97 -8.12
N GLU A 255 2.67 28.86 -8.12
CA GLU A 255 1.30 28.80 -7.60
C GLU A 255 1.25 29.17 -6.11
N PHE A 256 2.16 28.63 -5.28
CA PHE A 256 2.18 28.91 -3.84
C PHE A 256 2.59 30.33 -3.49
N THR A 257 3.39 31.00 -4.33
CA THR A 257 3.77 32.41 -4.14
C THR A 257 2.75 33.41 -4.67
N ALA A 258 1.83 32.97 -5.54
CA ALA A 258 0.83 33.83 -6.16
C ALA A 258 -0.50 33.90 -5.38
N ALA A 259 -0.72 32.97 -4.44
CA ALA A 259 -1.85 32.90 -3.53
C ALA A 259 -1.54 33.64 -2.21
#